data_AF-A0AAW9NQQ9-F1
#
_entry.id   AF-A0AAW9NQQ9-F1
#
_cell.length_a   1.000
_cell.length_b   1.000
_cell.length_c   1.000
_cell.angle_alpha   90.00
_cell.angle_beta   90.00
_cell.angle_gamma   90.00
#
_symmetry.space_group_name_H-M   'P 1'
#
loop_
_entity.id
_entity.type
_entity.pdbx_description
1 polymer ?
#
loop_
_entity_poly.entity_id
_entity_poly.type
_entity_poly.pdbx_seq_one_letter_code
_entity_poly.pdbx_strand_id
1 'polypeptide(L)'
;MKKVTIEFIETLSYNREIIIEVPNDVTERELDKFLNAVERGADYAGDVPFLLAKHIQGAVIVDPPCEDLDSPDRSEIEFQSFDID
;
A
#
# COMPACT_ATOMS: atom_id res chain seq x y z
N MET A 1 -20.63 23.12 33.08
CA MET A 1 -20.41 22.56 31.73
C MET A 1 -19.90 21.15 31.91
N LYS A 2 -20.41 20.19 31.14
CA LYS A 2 -19.95 18.79 31.20
C LYS A 2 -18.80 18.61 30.22
N LYS A 3 -17.82 17.77 30.56
CA LYS A 3 -16.78 17.36 29.59
C LYS A 3 -17.24 16.07 28.92
N VAL A 4 -16.96 15.92 27.63
CA VAL A 4 -17.26 14.71 26.88
C VAL A 4 -15.97 14.25 26.21
N THR A 5 -15.59 13.00 26.44
CA THR A 5 -14.48 12.34 25.75
C THR A 5 -15.08 11.48 24.64
N ILE A 6 -14.56 11.55 23.42
CA ILE A 6 -15.01 10.75 22.28
C ILE A 6 -13.81 9.97 21.75
N GLU A 7 -13.97 8.67 21.62
CA GLU A 7 -13.00 7.79 20.98
C GLU A 7 -13.43 7.52 19.54
N PHE A 8 -12.49 7.62 18.60
CA PHE A 8 -12.74 7.31 17.20
C PHE A 8 -11.51 6.69 16.54
N ILE A 9 -11.74 5.91 15.48
CA ILE A 9 -10.71 5.36 14.61
C ILE A 9 -10.75 6.14 13.29
N GLU A 10 -9.56 6.48 12.79
CA GLU A 10 -9.36 7.01 11.46
C GLU A 10 -8.75 5.93 10.57
N THR A 11 -9.36 5.71 9.41
CA THR A 11 -8.82 4.84 8.36
C THR A 11 -8.43 5.70 7.16
N LEU A 12 -7.16 5.64 6.77
CA LEU A 12 -6.62 6.34 5.61
C LEU A 12 -6.34 5.33 4.48
N SER A 13 -6.70 5.68 3.24
CA SER A 13 -6.41 4.87 2.06
C SER A 13 -5.63 5.68 1.03
N TYR A 14 -4.62 5.03 0.45
CA TYR A 14 -3.71 5.61 -0.55
C TYR A 14 -3.68 4.70 -1.77
N ASN A 15 -3.84 5.29 -2.95
CA ASN A 15 -3.62 4.63 -4.23
C ASN A 15 -2.20 4.92 -4.69
N ARG A 16 -1.42 3.87 -4.95
CA ARG A 16 -0.03 3.99 -5.39
C ARG A 16 0.17 3.25 -6.68
N GLU A 17 0.98 3.83 -7.56
CA GLU A 17 1.37 3.24 -8.82
C GLU A 17 2.88 3.01 -8.81
N ILE A 18 3.32 1.93 -9.46
CA ILE A 18 4.72 1.64 -9.73
C ILE A 18 4.84 1.24 -11.19
N ILE A 19 5.81 1.81 -11.88
CA ILE A 19 6.09 1.47 -13.28
C ILE A 19 7.34 0.62 -13.32
N ILE A 20 7.24 -0.58 -13.90
CA ILE A 20 8.34 -1.51 -14.06
C ILE A 20 8.53 -1.90 -15.52
N GLU A 21 9.77 -2.13 -15.90
CA GLU A 21 10.13 -2.87 -17.10
C GLU A 21 10.39 -4.33 -16.72
N VAL A 22 9.84 -5.25 -17.51
CA VAL A 22 10.05 -6.70 -17.35
C VAL A 22 10.67 -7.28 -18.63
N PRO A 23 11.49 -8.34 -18.53
CA PRO A 23 12.02 -9.03 -19.70
C PRO A 23 10.90 -9.57 -20.61
N ASN A 24 11.11 -9.51 -21.94
CA ASN A 24 10.10 -9.94 -22.94
C ASN A 24 9.76 -11.43 -22.89
N ASP A 25 10.60 -12.24 -22.26
CA ASP A 25 10.41 -13.68 -22.06
C ASP A 25 9.54 -14.00 -20.84
N VAL A 26 9.27 -13.04 -19.95
CA VAL A 26 8.34 -13.21 -18.84
C VAL A 26 6.91 -13.23 -19.37
N THR A 27 6.23 -14.36 -19.17
CA THR A 27 4.83 -14.50 -19.58
C THR A 27 3.88 -13.80 -18.59
N GLU A 28 2.69 -13.44 -19.06
CA GLU A 28 1.64 -12.88 -18.18
C GLU A 28 1.33 -13.78 -16.98
N ARG A 29 1.36 -15.11 -17.17
CA ARG A 29 1.12 -16.09 -16.09
C ARG A 29 2.21 -16.08 -15.04
N GLU A 30 3.46 -15.91 -15.46
CA GLU A 30 4.58 -15.79 -14.52
C GLU A 30 4.51 -14.46 -13.78
N LEU A 31 4.20 -13.37 -14.49
CA LEU A 31 3.99 -12.06 -13.90
C LEU A 31 2.90 -12.10 -12.83
N ASP A 32 1.73 -12.66 -13.13
CA ASP A 32 0.63 -12.83 -12.16
C ASP A 32 1.08 -13.63 -10.93
N LYS A 33 1.81 -14.73 -11.13
CA LYS A 33 2.36 -15.52 -10.02
C LYS A 33 3.33 -14.70 -9.15
N PHE A 34 4.17 -13.87 -9.75
CA PHE A 34 5.11 -13.02 -9.02
C PHE A 34 4.39 -11.90 -8.26
N LEU A 35 3.42 -11.24 -8.90
CA LEU A 35 2.62 -10.19 -8.27
C LEU A 35 1.84 -10.72 -7.06
N ASN A 36 1.24 -11.90 -7.17
CA ASN A 36 0.59 -12.59 -6.05
C ASN A 36 1.58 -12.89 -4.89
N ALA A 37 2.85 -13.17 -5.18
CA ALA A 37 3.87 -13.41 -4.16
C ALA A 37 4.31 -12.10 -3.49
N VAL A 38 4.42 -11.02 -4.26
CA VAL A 38 4.73 -9.67 -3.74
C VAL A 38 3.60 -9.18 -2.84
N GLU A 39 2.34 -9.29 -3.26
CA GLU A 39 1.17 -8.88 -2.48
C GLU A 39 1.12 -9.56 -1.11
N ARG A 40 1.41 -10.87 -1.06
CA ARG A 40 1.42 -11.63 0.21
C ARG A 40 2.62 -11.36 1.09
N GLY A 41 3.68 -10.77 0.55
CA GLY A 41 4.95 -10.57 1.23
C GLY A 41 5.24 -9.11 1.61
N ALA A 42 4.48 -8.15 1.07
CA ALA A 42 4.64 -6.73 1.35
C ALA A 42 3.80 -6.35 2.58
N ASP A 43 4.46 -5.77 3.59
CA ASP A 43 3.77 -5.17 4.74
C ASP A 43 3.59 -3.65 4.53
N TYR A 44 4.49 -3.05 3.74
CA TYR A 44 4.50 -1.64 3.39
C TYR A 44 4.71 -1.44 1.89
N ALA A 45 4.27 -0.31 1.34
CA ALA A 45 4.46 -0.04 -0.09
C ALA A 45 5.95 0.01 -0.51
N GLY A 46 6.84 0.42 0.40
CA GLY A 46 8.29 0.42 0.16
C GLY A 46 8.89 -0.98 -0.02
N ASP A 47 8.19 -2.04 0.40
CA ASP A 47 8.64 -3.43 0.18
C ASP A 47 8.41 -3.88 -1.26
N VAL A 48 7.44 -3.28 -1.96
CA VAL A 48 6.99 -3.70 -3.30
C VAL A 48 8.15 -3.65 -4.32
N PRO A 49 8.92 -2.55 -4.47
CA PRO A 49 10.07 -2.52 -5.38
C PRO A 49 11.11 -3.61 -5.09
N PHE A 50 11.40 -3.84 -3.80
CA PHE A 50 12.38 -4.84 -3.36
C PHE A 50 11.93 -6.26 -3.69
N LEU A 51 10.66 -6.59 -3.40
CA LEU A 51 10.09 -7.90 -3.66
C LEU A 51 9.95 -8.17 -5.17
N LEU A 52 9.60 -7.15 -5.97
CA LEU A 52 9.58 -7.26 -7.43
C LEU A 52 10.96 -7.62 -7.98
N ALA A 53 12.01 -6.90 -7.57
CA ALA A 53 13.39 -7.19 -8.00
C ALA A 53 13.87 -8.58 -7.56
N LYS A 54 13.37 -9.08 -6.42
CA LYS A 54 13.67 -10.42 -5.91
C LYS A 54 12.98 -11.54 -6.70
N HIS A 55 11.73 -11.32 -7.12
CA HIS A 55 10.91 -12.35 -7.75
C HIS A 55 10.97 -12.35 -9.28
N ILE A 56 11.21 -11.19 -9.91
CA ILE A 56 11.28 -11.03 -11.36
C ILE A 56 12.72 -10.70 -11.74
N GLN A 57 13.50 -11.72 -12.07
CA GLN A 57 14.90 -11.52 -12.43
C GLN A 57 15.01 -10.64 -13.68
N GLY A 58 15.73 -9.53 -13.56
CA GLY A 58 15.90 -8.56 -14.65
C GLY A 58 14.80 -7.51 -14.76
N ALA A 59 13.82 -7.49 -13.85
CA ALA A 59 12.90 -6.37 -13.75
C ALA A 59 13.62 -5.11 -13.27
N VAL A 60 13.24 -3.97 -13.84
CA VAL A 60 13.79 -2.66 -13.50
C VAL A 60 12.65 -1.76 -13.07
N ILE A 61 12.82 -1.09 -11.93
CA ILE A 61 11.88 -0.07 -11.47
C ILE A 61 12.14 1.20 -12.27
N VAL A 62 11.16 1.61 -13.08
CA VAL A 62 11.22 2.84 -13.89
C VAL A 62 10.75 4.03 -13.06
N ASP A 63 9.64 3.85 -12.34
CA ASP A 63 9.06 4.86 -11.47
C ASP A 63 8.63 4.20 -10.15
N PRO A 64 9.26 4.55 -9.00
CA PRO A 64 8.91 3.97 -7.71
C PRO A 64 7.56 4.49 -7.21
N PRO A 65 6.90 3.78 -6.27
CA PRO A 65 5.66 4.26 -5.69
C PRO A 65 5.88 5.56 -4.91
N CYS A 66 4.90 6.46 -4.97
CA CYS A 66 4.87 7.64 -4.12
C CYS A 66 4.85 7.22 -2.64
N GLU A 67 5.80 7.72 -1.86
CA GLU A 67 5.89 7.46 -0.42
C GLU A 67 5.23 8.57 0.43
N ASP A 68 4.69 9.60 -0.22
CA ASP A 68 4.01 10.69 0.47
C ASP A 68 2.74 10.19 1.18
N LEU A 69 2.61 10.55 2.45
CA LEU A 69 1.49 10.22 3.32
C LEU A 69 0.61 11.43 3.65
N ASP A 70 0.99 12.64 3.21
CA ASP A 70 0.36 13.89 3.63
C ASP A 70 -1.02 14.11 2.99
N SER A 71 -1.35 13.40 1.91
CA SER A 71 -2.61 13.55 1.17
C SER A 71 -3.20 12.19 0.80
N PRO A 72 -3.97 11.55 1.70
CA PRO A 72 -4.68 10.32 1.38
C PRO A 72 -5.76 10.57 0.32
N ASP A 73 -5.96 9.61 -0.58
CA ASP A 73 -7.05 9.64 -1.57
C ASP A 73 -8.43 9.56 -0.90
N ARG A 74 -8.48 8.89 0.26
CA ARG A 74 -9.71 8.72 1.04
C ARG A 74 -9.40 8.62 2.52
N SER A 75 -10.24 9.23 3.33
CA SER A 75 -10.26 9.08 4.79
C SER A 75 -11.66 8.72 5.28
N GLU A 76 -11.72 7.88 6.31
CA GLU A 76 -12.96 7.51 7.00
C GLU A 76 -12.76 7.64 8.51
N ILE A 77 -13.79 8.13 9.21
CA ILE A 77 -13.80 8.29 10.67
C ILE A 77 -14.96 7.47 11.24
N GLU A 78 -14.66 6.65 12.24
CA GLU A 78 -15.64 5.83 12.96
C GLU A 78 -15.58 6.11 14.46
N PHE A 79 -16.69 6.56 15.05
CA PHE A 79 -16.78 6.78 16.50
C PHE A 79 -17.00 5.46 17.21
N GLN A 80 -16.14 5.17 18.17
CA GLN A 80 -16.17 3.92 18.92
C GLN A 80 -16.96 4.07 20.22
N SER A 81 -16.73 5.16 20.96
CA SER A 81 -17.33 5.36 22.28
C SER A 81 -17.33 6.84 22.69
N PHE A 82 -18.09 7.17 23.74
CA PHE A 82 -17.96 8.46 24.41
C PHE A 82 -18.29 8.35 25.92
N ASP A 83 -17.68 9.22 26.71
CA ASP A 83 -17.86 9.34 28.17
C ASP A 83 -18.13 10.78 28.58
N ILE A 84 -18.88 10.97 29.68
CA ILE A 84 -19.26 12.31 30.18
C ILE A 84 -18.84 12.48 31.64
N ASP A 85 -18.06 13.54 31.94
CA ASP A 85 -17.68 13.97 33.29
C ASP A 85 -18.68 14.97 33.91
#